data_AF-A0A5C9EED9-F1
#
_entry.id   AF-A0A5C9EED9-F1
#
_cell.length_a   1.000
_cell.length_b   1.000
_cell.length_c   1.000
_cell.angle_alpha   90.00
_cell.angle_beta   90.00
_cell.angle_gamma   90.00
#
_symmetry.space_group_name_H-M   'P 1'
#
loop_
_entity.id
_entity.type
_entity.pdbx_description
1 polymer ?
#
loop_
_entity_poly.entity_id
_entity_poly.type
_entity_poly.pdbx_seq_one_letter_code
_entity_poly.pdbx_strand_id
1 'polypeptide(L)'
;MQNTGSLGRFVQFLTYKAQKIGKRVIRIDESYTTQTCAKCGKRVKRSLSERTITCECGHKMDRDLNSAVNIMVTFLTSDDLSHQPSLKEESFLRTWKGFTLTNSPKICPPANS
;
A
#
# COMPACT_ATOMS: atom_id res chain seq x y z
N MET A 1 -8.57 6.28 -17.34
CA MET A 1 -7.75 7.51 -17.34
C MET A 1 -8.22 8.40 -16.19
N GLN A 2 -7.49 8.49 -15.09
CA GLN A 2 -7.83 9.39 -13.98
C GLN A 2 -6.76 10.47 -13.88
N ASN A 3 -6.99 11.62 -14.51
CA ASN A 3 -6.26 12.86 -14.26
C ASN A 3 -7.02 14.05 -14.85
N THR A 4 -8.03 14.55 -14.13
CA THR A 4 -8.57 15.90 -14.38
C THR A 4 -7.50 16.91 -13.95
N GLY A 5 -7.38 18.05 -14.63
CA GLY A 5 -6.21 18.94 -14.53
C GLY A 5 -5.78 19.41 -13.13
N SER A 6 -6.62 19.29 -12.10
CA SER A 6 -6.29 19.60 -10.71
C SER A 6 -5.33 18.59 -10.06
N LEU A 7 -5.48 17.29 -10.31
CA LEU A 7 -4.63 16.26 -9.69
C LEU A 7 -3.22 16.28 -10.29
N GLY A 8 -3.10 16.46 -11.60
CA GLY A 8 -1.81 16.63 -12.28
C GLY A 8 -1.03 17.83 -11.74
N ARG A 9 -1.72 18.96 -11.50
CA ARG A 9 -1.11 20.16 -10.91
C ARG A 9 -0.70 19.95 -9.45
N PHE A 10 -1.50 19.23 -8.68
CA PHE A 10 -1.14 18.84 -7.31
C PHE A 10 0.16 18.03 -7.27
N VAL A 11 0.27 16.98 -8.10
CA VAL A 11 1.48 16.15 -8.16
C VAL A 11 2.69 16.97 -8.60
N GLN A 12 2.53 17.92 -9.52
CA GLN A 12 3.59 18.83 -9.94
C GLN A 12 4.10 19.69 -8.78
N PHE A 13 3.20 20.33 -8.02
CA PHE A 13 3.59 21.12 -6.86
C PHE A 13 4.22 20.28 -5.76
N LEU A 14 3.68 19.09 -5.50
CA LEU A 14 4.23 18.15 -4.53
C LEU A 14 5.67 17.77 -4.91
N THR A 15 5.91 17.44 -6.18
CA THR A 15 7.24 17.07 -6.70
C THR A 15 8.22 18.23 -6.57
N TYR A 16 7.81 19.43 -7.01
CA TYR A 16 8.63 20.64 -6.92
C TYR A 16 9.03 20.96 -5.46
N LYS A 17 8.07 20.90 -4.52
CA LYS A 17 8.33 21.19 -3.12
C LYS A 17 9.20 20.12 -2.45
N ALA A 18 8.98 18.84 -2.77
CA ALA A 18 9.81 17.75 -2.29
C ALA A 18 11.27 17.91 -2.75
N GLN A 19 11.49 18.21 -4.03
CA GLN A 19 12.83 18.44 -4.57
C GLN A 19 13.55 19.60 -3.87
N LYS A 20 12.83 20.70 -3.56
CA LYS A 20 13.39 21.86 -2.86
C LYS A 20 13.96 21.52 -1.47
N ILE A 21 13.47 20.46 -0.83
CA ILE A 21 13.96 19.98 0.48
C ILE A 21 14.80 18.69 0.38
N GLY A 22 15.28 18.33 -0.82
CA GLY A 22 16.10 17.14 -1.04
C GLY A 22 15.33 15.81 -0.92
N LYS A 23 14.02 15.82 -1.13
CA LYS A 23 13.16 14.63 -1.16
C LYS A 23 12.73 14.30 -2.60
N ARG A 24 12.25 13.08 -2.80
CA ARG A 24 11.72 12.60 -4.09
C ARG A 24 10.27 12.15 -3.94
N VAL A 25 9.51 12.31 -5.02
CA VAL A 25 8.15 11.78 -5.15
C VAL A 25 8.21 10.64 -6.15
N ILE A 26 7.78 9.46 -5.71
CA ILE A 26 7.73 8.25 -6.53
C ILE A 26 6.27 7.93 -6.78
N ARG A 27 5.93 7.73 -8.05
CA ARG A 27 4.57 7.37 -8.45
C ARG A 27 4.44 5.86 -8.44
N ILE A 28 3.42 5.36 -7.75
CA ILE A 28 3.13 3.94 -7.60
C ILE A 28 1.72 3.72 -8.12
N ASP A 29 1.50 2.63 -8.85
CA ASP A 29 0.17 2.25 -9.30
C ASP A 29 -0.73 1.94 -8.10
N GLU A 30 -1.87 2.63 -8.04
CA GLU A 30 -2.83 2.50 -6.94
C GLU A 30 -3.92 1.45 -7.21
N SER A 31 -3.86 0.79 -8.36
CA SER A 31 -4.87 -0.17 -8.77
C SER A 31 -5.09 -1.25 -7.71
N TYR A 32 -6.35 -1.45 -7.34
CA TYR A 32 -6.78 -2.47 -6.36
C TYR A 32 -6.27 -2.30 -4.92
N THR A 33 -5.61 -1.19 -4.57
CA THR A 33 -5.08 -0.95 -3.22
C THR A 33 -6.17 -0.85 -2.14
N THR A 34 -7.36 -0.38 -2.52
CA THR A 34 -8.54 -0.28 -1.63
C THR A 34 -9.25 -1.63 -1.39
N GLN A 35 -9.00 -2.60 -2.26
CA GLN A 35 -9.63 -3.93 -2.23
C GLN A 35 -8.68 -5.02 -1.75
N THR A 36 -7.37 -4.77 -1.79
CA THR A 36 -6.35 -5.75 -1.40
C THR A 36 -6.11 -5.68 0.11
N CYS A 37 -6.19 -6.81 0.81
CA CYS A 37 -5.85 -6.86 2.22
C CYS A 37 -4.34 -6.66 2.43
N ALA A 38 -3.96 -5.64 3.18
CA ALA A 38 -2.57 -5.34 3.48
C ALA A 38 -1.87 -6.40 4.36
N LYS A 39 -2.61 -7.36 4.93
CA LYS A 39 -2.03 -8.47 5.70
C LYS A 39 -1.74 -9.72 4.86
N CYS A 40 -2.66 -10.11 3.98
CA CYS A 40 -2.58 -11.40 3.27
C CYS A 40 -2.58 -11.28 1.74
N GLY A 41 -2.68 -10.08 1.18
CA GLY A 41 -2.67 -9.83 -0.26
C GLY A 41 -3.95 -10.26 -1.01
N LYS A 42 -4.95 -10.83 -0.34
CA LYS A 42 -6.21 -11.22 -0.99
C LYS A 42 -7.07 -10.01 -1.32
N ARG A 43 -7.73 -10.06 -2.47
CA ARG A 43 -8.77 -9.09 -2.85
C ARG A 43 -10.07 -9.39 -2.12
N VAL A 44 -10.70 -8.35 -1.61
CA VAL A 44 -12.01 -8.40 -0.97
C VAL A 44 -12.91 -7.46 -1.77
N LYS A 45 -14.00 -8.02 -2.30
CA LYS A 45 -15.03 -7.24 -2.99
C LYS A 45 -15.81 -6.42 -1.95
N ARG A 46 -15.94 -5.12 -2.18
CA ARG A 46 -16.60 -4.19 -1.25
C ARG A 46 -17.26 -3.04 -2.00
N SER A 47 -18.24 -2.43 -1.36
CA SER A 47 -18.82 -1.17 -1.80
C SER A 47 -17.91 0.03 -1.44
N LEU A 48 -18.11 1.17 -2.12
CA LEU A 48 -17.35 2.40 -1.86
C LEU A 48 -17.66 3.03 -0.49
N SER A 49 -18.82 2.72 0.09
CA SER A 49 -19.26 3.20 1.41
C SER A 49 -18.61 2.44 2.57
N GLU A 50 -18.07 1.24 2.33
CA GLU A 50 -17.35 0.50 3.35
C GLU A 50 -15.99 1.15 3.64
N ARG A 51 -15.87 1.69 4.86
CA ARG A 51 -14.67 2.38 5.35
C ARG A 51 -13.70 1.47 6.10
N THR A 52 -14.10 0.24 6.39
CA THR A 52 -13.27 -0.74 7.10
C THR A 52 -13.06 -1.98 6.23
N ILE A 53 -11.80 -2.34 6.03
CA ILE A 53 -11.40 -3.64 5.50
C ILE A 53 -11.68 -4.68 6.57
N THR A 54 -12.55 -5.63 6.26
CA THR A 54 -12.65 -6.91 6.98
C THR A 54 -12.25 -8.00 6.00
N CYS A 55 -11.23 -8.78 6.33
CA CYS A 55 -10.75 -9.88 5.50
C CYS A 55 -10.97 -11.21 6.20
N GLU A 56 -11.20 -12.27 5.42
CA GLU A 56 -11.31 -13.66 5.89
C GLU A 56 -10.08 -14.14 6.68
N CYS A 57 -8.91 -13.51 6.50
CA CYS A 57 -7.72 -13.79 7.31
C CYS A 57 -7.79 -13.22 8.75
N GLY A 58 -8.94 -12.67 9.15
CA GLY A 58 -9.18 -12.03 10.44
C GLY A 58 -8.62 -10.61 10.55
N HIS A 59 -8.09 -10.04 9.46
CA HIS A 59 -7.58 -8.67 9.47
C HIS A 59 -8.72 -7.66 9.38
N LYS A 60 -8.71 -6.70 10.30
CA LYS A 60 -9.64 -5.57 10.31
C LYS A 60 -8.87 -4.26 10.40
N MET A 61 -9.07 -3.33 9.46
CA MET A 61 -8.35 -2.06 9.40
C MET A 61 -9.16 -0.98 8.66
N ASP A 62 -8.92 0.29 8.97
CA ASP A 62 -9.43 1.39 8.14
C ASP A 62 -8.96 1.26 6.68
N ARG A 63 -9.84 1.57 5.73
CA ARG A 63 -9.59 1.41 4.29
C ARG A 63 -8.41 2.26 3.81
N ASP A 64 -8.30 3.49 4.28
CA ASP A 64 -7.28 4.41 3.79
C ASP A 64 -5.92 4.05 4.37
N LEU A 65 -5.88 3.64 5.64
CA LEU A 65 -4.67 3.08 6.26
C LEU A 65 -4.20 1.82 5.53
N ASN A 66 -5.12 0.89 5.22
CA ASN A 66 -4.79 -0.30 4.45
C ASN A 66 -4.24 0.05 3.05
N SER A 67 -4.85 1.02 2.37
CA SER A 67 -4.42 1.44 1.04
C SER A 67 -3.03 2.05 1.08
N ALA A 68 -2.72 2.87 2.08
CA ALA A 68 -1.39 3.44 2.29
C ALA A 68 -0.32 2.36 2.53
N VAL A 69 -0.65 1.31 3.31
CA VAL A 69 0.25 0.17 3.53
C VAL A 69 0.50 -0.58 2.23
N ASN A 70 -0.55 -0.83 1.42
CA ASN A 70 -0.38 -1.49 0.12
C ASN A 70 0.54 -0.70 -0.82
N ILE A 71 0.42 0.63 -0.87
CA ILE A 71 1.31 1.48 -1.67
C ILE A 71 2.77 1.35 -1.20
N MET A 72 3.00 1.39 0.12
CA MET A 72 4.35 1.21 0.69
C MET A 72 4.91 -0.17 0.35
N VAL A 73 4.09 -1.21 0.43
CA VAL A 73 4.49 -2.57 0.07
C VAL A 73 4.91 -2.64 -1.40
N THR A 74 4.09 -2.12 -2.30
CA THR A 74 4.41 -2.10 -3.74
C THR A 74 5.72 -1.36 -4.01
N PHE A 75 5.98 -0.27 -3.28
CA PHE A 75 7.27 0.42 -3.37
C PHE A 75 8.45 -0.49 -2.98
N LEU A 76 8.35 -1.16 -1.83
CA LEU A 76 9.43 -1.98 -1.29
C LEU A 76 9.68 -3.27 -2.09
N THR A 77 8.66 -3.77 -2.80
CA THR A 77 8.78 -4.97 -3.64
C THR A 77 9.10 -4.66 -5.10
N SER A 78 9.04 -3.39 -5.51
CA SER A 78 9.46 -2.98 -6.84
C SER A 78 10.99 -2.99 -6.97
N ASP A 79 11.50 -3.49 -8.09
CA ASP A 79 12.94 -3.63 -8.40
C ASP A 79 13.68 -2.28 -8.58
N ASP A 80 13.02 -1.15 -8.30
CA ASP A 80 13.60 0.20 -8.31
C ASP A 80 14.45 0.43 -7.04
N LEU A 81 15.40 -0.48 -6.80
CA LEU A 81 16.20 -0.54 -5.58
C LEU A 81 17.52 0.23 -5.74
N SER A 82 17.41 1.55 -5.67
CA SER A 82 18.48 2.38 -5.11
C SER A 82 18.08 3.01 -3.76
N HIS A 83 16.90 2.69 -3.22
CA HIS A 83 16.43 3.27 -1.95
C HIS A 83 17.00 2.49 -0.77
N GLN A 84 17.94 3.10 -0.04
CA GLN A 84 18.32 2.63 1.29
C GLN A 84 17.33 3.22 2.31
N PRO A 85 16.52 2.38 2.98
CA PRO A 85 15.57 2.87 3.95
C PRO A 85 16.29 3.55 5.10
N SER A 86 15.78 4.69 5.56
CA SER A 86 16.34 5.33 6.74
C SER A 86 16.04 4.50 8.00
N LEU A 87 16.82 4.66 9.08
CA LEU A 87 16.64 3.91 10.33
C LEU A 87 15.20 4.01 10.92
N LYS A 88 14.50 5.12 10.65
CA LYS A 88 13.10 5.32 11.05
C LYS A 88 12.14 4.49 10.21
N GLU A 89 12.40 4.39 8.90
CA GLU A 89 11.65 3.51 7.99
C GLU A 89 11.89 2.05 8.37
N GLU A 90 13.14 1.65 8.61
CA GLU A 90 13.47 0.30 9.11
C GLU A 90 12.74 -0.03 10.42
N SER A 91 12.72 0.89 11.39
CA SER A 91 12.01 0.69 12.65
C SER A 91 10.49 0.57 12.46
N PHE A 92 9.91 1.40 11.59
CA PHE A 92 8.51 1.34 11.21
C PHE A 92 8.15 -0.01 10.56
N LEU A 93 8.96 -0.45 9.58
CA LEU A 93 8.80 -1.74 8.90
C LEU A 93 8.97 -2.92 9.86
N ARG A 94 9.92 -2.82 10.82
CA ARG A 94 10.12 -3.84 11.86
C ARG A 94 8.94 -3.92 12.83
N THR A 95 8.29 -2.80 13.13
CA THR A 95 7.07 -2.76 13.96
C THR A 95 5.90 -3.40 13.23
N TRP A 96 5.86 -3.25 11.90
CA TRP A 96 4.83 -3.79 11.02
C TRP A 96 5.11 -5.22 10.53
N LYS A 97 6.03 -5.95 11.18
CA LYS A 97 6.63 -7.27 10.80
C LYS A 97 5.69 -8.43 10.46
N GLY A 98 4.37 -8.25 10.51
CA GLY A 98 3.43 -9.26 10.03
C GLY A 98 3.46 -9.51 8.52
N PHE A 99 4.19 -8.70 7.73
CA PHE A 99 4.05 -8.66 6.28
C PHE A 99 5.20 -9.27 5.45
N THR A 100 6.47 -9.07 5.83
CA THR A 100 7.62 -9.47 4.98
C THR A 100 8.11 -10.91 5.20
N LEU A 101 7.62 -11.60 6.25
CA LEU A 101 8.10 -12.94 6.63
C LEU A 101 7.19 -14.10 6.23
N THR A 102 6.13 -13.88 5.44
CA THR A 102 5.34 -15.00 4.90
C THR A 102 5.48 -15.10 3.39
N ASN A 103 6.70 -15.33 2.92
CA ASN A 103 6.93 -16.24 1.79
C ASN A 103 6.62 -17.68 2.21
N SER A 104 5.34 -17.90 2.54
CA SER A 104 4.69 -19.19 2.57
C SER A 104 3.21 -18.87 2.36
N PRO A 105 2.66 -19.13 1.16
CA PRO A 105 1.25 -18.94 0.94
C PRO A 105 0.54 -19.92 1.87
N LYS A 106 -0.05 -19.41 2.97
CA LYS A 106 -1.17 -20.12 3.56
C LYS A 106 -2.31 -19.99 2.55
N ILE A 107 -2.32 -20.91 1.59
CA ILE A 107 -3.48 -21.24 0.78
C ILE A 107 -4.57 -21.51 1.81
N CYS A 108 -5.45 -20.53 2.04
CA CYS A 108 -6.65 -20.82 2.81
C CYS A 108 -7.38 -21.93 2.04
N PRO A 109 -7.90 -22.95 2.72
CA PRO A 109 -8.69 -23.98 2.07
C PRO A 109 -9.80 -23.31 1.24
N PRO A 110 -10.16 -23.88 0.08
CA PRO A 110 -11.28 -23.37 -0.69
C PRO A 110 -12.52 -23.33 0.21
N ALA A 111 -13.24 -22.21 0.14
CA ALA A 111 -14.52 -22.08 0.78
C ALA A 111 -15.46 -23.13 0.17
N ASN A 112 -15.68 -24.24 0.87
CA ASN A 112 -16.63 -25.27 0.48
C ASN A 112 -17.54 -25.61 1.66
N SER A 113 -18.82 -25.25 1.53
CA SER A 113 -19.98 -26.17 1.51
C SER A 113 -21.25 -25.34 1.35
#